data_AF-A0A450XB23-F1
#
_entry.id   AF-A0A450XB23-F1
#
_cell.length_a   1.000
_cell.length_b   1.000
_cell.length_c   1.000
_cell.angle_alpha   90.00
_cell.angle_beta   90.00
_cell.angle_gamma   90.00
#
_symmetry.space_group_name_H-M   'P 1'
#
loop_
_entity.id
_entity.type
_entity.pdbx_description
1 polymer ?
#
loop_
_entity_poly.entity_id
_entity_poly.type
_entity_poly.pdbx_seq_one_letter_code
_entity_poly.pdbx_strand_id
1 'polypeptide(L)'
;HLLFLRPRRFGKSLVLSMLENYYDVAKADAFERLFGHLKIGQAPTPGHNQYFVMRWDFSMVASHGDTKAIERALHNHINACVRSFISRYHARLPQSIHLESDDALVSFQSAVDAVGKTPYKLYLLIDEYDNFANEVLAAQLGGQDRYATLV
;
A
#
# COMPACT_ATOMS: atom_id res chain seq x y z
N HIS A 1 7.83 -13.78 -3.96
CA HIS A 1 6.93 -12.83 -3.27
C HIS A 1 7.40 -12.74 -1.83
N LEU A 2 7.70 -11.53 -1.31
CA LEU A 2 8.14 -11.34 0.07
C LEU A 2 6.92 -10.96 0.91
N LEU A 3 6.49 -11.83 1.83
CA LEU A 3 5.35 -11.58 2.71
C LEU A 3 5.85 -11.41 4.15
N PHE A 4 5.62 -10.24 4.75
CA PHE A 4 6.09 -9.92 6.10
C PHE A 4 4.89 -9.84 7.08
N LEU A 5 4.59 -10.94 7.78
CA LEU A 5 3.58 -10.97 8.84
C LEU A 5 4.27 -10.78 10.19
N ARG A 6 3.97 -9.71 10.95
CA ARG A 6 4.48 -9.50 12.33
C ARG A 6 3.45 -8.82 13.25
N PRO A 7 3.60 -8.88 14.59
CA PRO A 7 2.63 -8.34 15.56
C PRO A 7 2.50 -6.81 15.55
N ARG A 8 1.40 -6.27 16.10
CA ARG A 8 1.16 -4.82 16.30
C ARG A 8 2.25 -4.18 17.19
N ARG A 9 2.60 -2.91 16.91
CA ARG A 9 3.62 -2.10 17.63
C ARG A 9 5.09 -2.52 17.49
N PHE A 10 5.43 -3.44 16.59
CA PHE A 10 6.82 -3.87 16.35
C PHE A 10 7.68 -2.91 15.49
N GLY A 11 7.24 -1.67 15.30
CA GLY A 11 7.96 -0.71 14.44
C GLY A 11 7.74 -0.92 12.93
N LYS A 12 6.65 -1.59 12.53
CA LYS A 12 6.31 -1.83 11.10
C LYS A 12 6.30 -0.54 10.28
N SER A 13 5.65 0.51 10.78
CA SER A 13 5.53 1.78 10.05
C SER A 13 6.89 2.43 9.79
N LEU A 14 7.84 2.30 10.72
CA LEU A 14 9.21 2.77 10.51
C LEU A 14 9.93 1.96 9.43
N VAL A 15 9.78 0.63 9.44
CA VAL A 15 10.34 -0.24 8.41
C VAL A 15 9.72 0.04 7.05
N LEU A 16 8.40 0.17 6.95
CA LEU A 16 7.71 0.49 5.71
C LEU A 16 8.12 1.87 5.17
N SER A 17 8.24 2.87 6.04
CA SER A 17 8.76 4.19 5.67
C SER A 17 10.21 4.11 5.18
N MET A 18 11.05 3.30 5.83
CA MET A 18 12.42 3.06 5.37
C MET A 18 12.42 2.41 3.97
N LEU A 19 11.65 1.35 3.78
CA LEU A 19 11.53 0.65 2.48
C LEU A 19 11.00 1.57 1.38
N GLU A 20 9.99 2.39 1.69
CA GLU A 20 9.46 3.41 0.77
C GLU A 20 10.58 4.37 0.35
N ASN A 21 11.31 4.96 1.30
CA ASN A 21 12.38 5.91 0.95
C ASN A 21 13.59 5.24 0.27
N TYR A 22 13.86 3.98 0.57
CA TYR A 22 15.00 3.24 0.03
C TYR A 22 14.77 2.74 -1.41
N TYR A 23 13.55 2.31 -1.73
CA TYR A 23 13.24 1.72 -3.03
C TYR A 23 12.55 2.68 -4.01
N ASP A 24 11.93 3.76 -3.54
CA ASP A 24 11.16 4.68 -4.39
C ASP A 24 12.06 5.46 -5.37
N VAL A 25 11.77 5.33 -6.67
CA VAL A 25 12.43 6.06 -7.77
C VAL A 25 12.26 7.57 -7.66
N ALA A 26 11.18 8.05 -7.02
CA ALA A 26 11.00 9.48 -6.74
C ALA A 26 11.90 9.99 -5.61
N LYS A 27 12.58 9.11 -4.87
CA LYS A 27 13.47 9.46 -3.75
C LYS A 27 14.96 9.31 -4.09
N ALA A 28 15.30 9.01 -5.35
CA ALA A 28 16.69 8.85 -5.78
C ALA A 28 17.58 10.04 -5.38
N ASP A 29 17.12 11.27 -5.62
CA ASP A 29 17.87 12.49 -5.29
C ASP A 29 18.07 12.70 -3.77
N ALA A 30 17.25 12.05 -2.95
CA ALA A 30 17.34 12.12 -1.49
C ALA A 30 18.14 10.95 -0.87
N PHE A 31 18.57 9.96 -1.68
CA PHE A 31 19.18 8.73 -1.17
C PHE A 31 20.42 9.00 -0.32
N GLU A 32 21.38 9.76 -0.85
CA GLU A 32 22.62 10.08 -0.13
C GLU A 32 22.36 10.80 1.20
N ARG A 33 21.42 11.76 1.19
CA ARG A 33 21.05 12.49 2.40
C ARG A 33 20.44 11.57 3.46
N LEU A 34 19.61 10.62 3.05
CA LEU A 34 18.88 9.74 3.97
C LEU A 34 19.72 8.55 4.43
N PHE A 35 20.53 7.98 3.55
CA PHE A 35 21.16 6.67 3.73
C PHE A 35 22.68 6.68 3.60
N GLY A 36 23.32 7.72 3.04
CA GLY A 36 24.75 7.70 2.70
C GLY A 36 25.69 7.47 3.89
N HIS A 37 25.30 7.91 5.09
CA HIS A 37 26.03 7.69 6.34
C HIS A 37 25.74 6.32 6.99
N LEU A 38 24.78 5.56 6.46
CA LEU A 38 24.36 4.26 6.97
C LEU A 38 24.99 3.13 6.15
N LYS A 39 25.15 1.95 6.77
CA LYS A 39 25.67 0.76 6.07
C LYS A 39 24.89 0.43 4.78
N ILE A 40 23.57 0.64 4.78
CA ILE A 40 22.70 0.38 3.63
C ILE A 40 22.84 1.40 2.49
N GLY A 41 23.40 2.58 2.75
CA GLY A 41 23.78 3.55 1.71
C GLY A 41 25.23 3.42 1.27
N GLN A 42 26.13 2.96 2.15
CA GLN A 42 27.52 2.66 1.80
C GLN A 42 27.66 1.40 0.92
N ALA A 43 26.73 0.45 1.07
CA ALA A 43 26.65 -0.76 0.26
C ALA A 43 25.19 -0.97 -0.21
N PRO A 44 24.71 -0.15 -1.18
CA PRO A 44 23.33 -0.19 -1.60
C PRO A 44 23.03 -1.46 -2.40
N THR A 45 21.82 -1.97 -2.26
CA THR A 45 21.37 -3.10 -3.09
C THR A 45 21.17 -2.66 -4.54
N PRO A 46 21.29 -3.56 -5.54
CA PRO A 46 21.06 -3.20 -6.94
C PRO A 46 19.69 -2.57 -7.22
N GLY A 47 18.68 -2.85 -6.39
CA GLY A 47 17.33 -2.34 -6.53
C GLY A 47 17.03 -1.01 -5.82
N HIS A 48 17.97 -0.38 -5.12
CA HIS A 48 17.71 0.89 -4.44
C HIS A 48 17.20 1.96 -5.43
N ASN A 49 16.15 2.68 -5.07
CA ASN A 49 15.48 3.67 -5.93
C ASN A 49 15.08 3.20 -7.34
N GLN A 50 14.85 1.90 -7.55
CA GLN A 50 14.44 1.33 -8.84
C GLN A 50 12.98 0.86 -8.89
N TYR A 51 12.12 1.38 -8.01
CA TYR A 51 10.73 0.97 -7.92
C TYR A 51 9.79 2.16 -7.87
N PHE A 52 8.64 2.01 -8.52
CA PHE A 52 7.46 2.79 -8.17
C PHE A 52 6.87 2.20 -6.88
N VAL A 53 6.55 3.02 -5.90
CA VAL A 53 6.05 2.54 -4.60
C VAL A 53 4.60 2.96 -4.42
N MET A 54 3.74 2.02 -4.04
CA MET A 54 2.36 2.27 -3.66
C MET A 54 2.12 1.68 -2.26
N ARG A 55 1.44 2.42 -1.39
CA ARG A 55 1.09 1.96 -0.04
C ARG A 55 -0.42 1.88 0.11
N TRP A 56 -0.90 0.71 0.54
CA TRP A 56 -2.27 0.47 0.97
C TRP A 56 -2.28 0.30 2.48
N ASP A 57 -2.93 1.24 3.16
CA ASP A 57 -3.05 1.26 4.61
C ASP A 57 -4.50 0.99 5.01
N PHE A 58 -4.81 -0.25 5.37
CA PHE A 58 -6.18 -0.68 5.62
C PHE A 58 -6.75 -0.20 6.96
N SER A 59 -5.95 0.46 7.81
CA SER A 59 -6.45 1.10 9.02
C SER A 59 -7.45 2.24 8.73
N MET A 60 -7.43 2.78 7.50
CA MET A 60 -8.28 3.87 7.05
C MET A 60 -9.61 3.41 6.44
N VAL A 61 -9.82 2.10 6.29
CA VAL A 61 -10.99 1.55 5.61
C VAL A 61 -12.08 1.26 6.65
N ALA A 62 -13.27 1.83 6.46
CA ALA A 62 -14.42 1.50 7.28
C ALA A 62 -14.78 0.00 7.10
N SER A 63 -14.68 -0.75 8.19
CA SER A 63 -14.95 -2.19 8.29
C SER A 63 -16.34 -2.51 8.85
N HIS A 64 -17.14 -1.48 9.13
CA HIS A 64 -18.48 -1.57 9.71
C HIS A 64 -19.55 -1.20 8.69
N GLY A 65 -20.68 -1.92 8.72
CA GLY A 65 -21.80 -1.74 7.80
C GLY A 65 -22.17 -3.03 7.08
N ASP A 66 -23.04 -2.91 6.07
CA ASP A 66 -23.35 -4.03 5.19
C ASP A 66 -22.18 -4.32 4.22
N THR A 67 -22.22 -5.48 3.57
CA THR A 67 -21.17 -5.90 2.63
C THR A 67 -20.92 -4.86 1.53
N LYS A 68 -21.97 -4.18 1.06
CA LYS A 68 -21.87 -3.14 0.03
C LYS A 68 -21.14 -1.89 0.53
N ALA A 69 -21.37 -1.47 1.77
CA ALA A 69 -20.66 -0.35 2.37
C ALA A 69 -19.16 -0.65 2.52
N ILE A 70 -18.81 -1.87 2.94
CA ILE A 70 -17.43 -2.33 3.08
C ILE A 70 -16.73 -2.40 1.71
N GLU A 71 -17.40 -2.99 0.71
CA GLU A 71 -16.91 -3.03 -0.68
C GLU A 71 -16.65 -1.63 -1.24
N ARG A 72 -17.60 -0.70 -1.04
CA ARG A 72 -17.43 0.70 -1.46
C ARG A 72 -16.28 1.38 -0.71
N ALA A 73 -16.12 1.14 0.58
CA ALA A 73 -15.02 1.69 1.37
C ALA A 73 -13.66 1.20 0.85
N LEU A 74 -13.58 -0.08 0.48
CA LEU A 74 -12.40 -0.68 -0.13
C LEU A 74 -12.06 -0.02 -1.48
N HIS A 75 -13.03 0.09 -2.38
CA HIS A 75 -12.81 0.73 -3.69
C HIS A 75 -12.40 2.20 -3.53
N ASN A 76 -13.05 2.95 -2.64
CA ASN A 76 -12.70 4.33 -2.36
C ASN A 76 -11.26 4.49 -1.88
N HIS A 77 -10.81 3.61 -0.99
CA HIS A 77 -9.44 3.61 -0.46
C HIS A 77 -8.41 3.31 -1.55
N ILE A 78 -8.58 2.22 -2.30
CA ILE A 78 -7.64 1.86 -3.37
C ILE A 78 -7.60 2.97 -4.43
N ASN A 79 -8.74 3.53 -4.84
CA ASN A 79 -8.79 4.66 -5.77
C ASN A 79 -8.07 5.91 -5.23
N ALA A 80 -8.14 6.17 -3.92
CA ALA A 80 -7.37 7.25 -3.30
C ALA A 80 -5.86 7.00 -3.35
N CYS A 81 -5.43 5.75 -3.12
CA CYS A 81 -4.04 5.34 -3.29
C CYS A 81 -3.56 5.51 -4.73
N VAL A 82 -4.36 5.10 -5.73
CA VAL A 82 -4.03 5.29 -7.16
C VAL A 82 -3.97 6.77 -7.53
N ARG A 83 -4.89 7.61 -7.05
CA ARG A 83 -4.82 9.07 -7.23
C ARG A 83 -3.51 9.67 -6.69
N SER A 84 -3.11 9.24 -5.49
CA SER A 84 -1.87 9.69 -4.87
C SER A 84 -0.64 9.22 -5.66
N PHE A 85 -0.68 7.99 -6.18
CA PHE A 85 0.35 7.43 -7.05
C PHE A 85 0.50 8.22 -8.35
N ILE A 86 -0.61 8.55 -9.02
CA ILE A 86 -0.61 9.39 -10.22
C ILE A 86 0.04 10.73 -9.92
N SER A 87 -0.40 11.42 -8.86
CA SER A 87 0.15 12.73 -8.47
C SER A 87 1.67 12.66 -8.27
N ARG A 88 2.15 11.65 -7.55
CA ARG A 88 3.58 11.44 -7.25
C ARG A 88 4.41 11.15 -8.50
N TYR A 89 3.89 10.36 -9.43
CA TYR A 89 4.68 9.77 -10.52
C TYR A 89 4.32 10.25 -11.92
N HIS A 90 3.38 11.18 -12.09
CA HIS A 90 2.90 11.63 -13.40
C HIS A 90 4.03 11.96 -14.40
N ALA A 91 5.10 12.62 -13.94
CA ALA A 91 6.24 13.00 -14.78
C ALA A 91 7.14 11.82 -15.21
N ARG A 92 7.03 10.67 -14.53
CA ARG A 92 7.83 9.45 -14.77
C ARG A 92 7.03 8.34 -15.46
N LEU A 93 5.72 8.49 -15.58
CA LEU A 93 4.84 7.50 -16.20
C LEU A 93 4.67 7.82 -17.70
N PRO A 94 4.84 6.83 -18.59
CA PRO A 94 4.77 7.04 -20.04
C PRO A 94 3.33 7.16 -20.56
N GLN A 95 2.34 6.90 -19.71
CA GLN A 95 0.92 6.99 -20.05
C GLN A 95 0.09 7.46 -18.84
N SER A 96 -1.09 8.01 -19.14
CA SER A 96 -2.10 8.30 -18.12
C SER A 96 -2.67 7.02 -17.53
N ILE A 97 -2.98 7.06 -16.24
CA ILE A 97 -3.70 5.99 -15.53
C ILE A 97 -5.17 6.36 -15.49
N HIS A 98 -6.03 5.43 -15.92
CA HIS A 98 -7.47 5.57 -15.84
C HIS A 98 -7.96 5.28 -14.41
N LEU A 99 -8.92 6.07 -13.95
CA LEU A 99 -9.59 5.86 -12.67
C LEU A 99 -11.05 5.50 -12.94
N GLU A 100 -11.43 4.31 -12.49
CA GLU A 100 -12.81 3.85 -12.45
C GLU A 100 -13.34 4.02 -11.02
N SER A 101 -14.39 4.82 -10.86
CA SER A 101 -14.89 5.22 -9.54
C SER A 101 -15.47 4.05 -8.76
N ASP A 102 -16.15 3.13 -9.45
CA ASP A 102 -16.87 2.03 -8.84
C ASP A 102 -16.06 0.73 -8.80
N ASP A 103 -14.97 0.64 -9.58
CA ASP A 103 -14.08 -0.52 -9.61
C ASP A 103 -12.60 -0.10 -9.52
N ALA A 104 -12.14 0.03 -8.29
CA ALA A 104 -10.74 0.31 -8.01
C ALA A 104 -9.74 -0.76 -8.49
N LEU A 105 -10.17 -1.98 -8.83
CA LEU A 105 -9.28 -2.98 -9.42
C LEU A 105 -8.94 -2.61 -10.85
N VAL A 106 -9.88 -2.04 -11.61
CA VAL A 106 -9.63 -1.47 -12.94
C VAL A 106 -8.64 -0.31 -12.84
N SER A 107 -8.83 0.59 -11.87
CA SER A 107 -7.88 1.69 -11.60
C SER A 107 -6.49 1.18 -11.25
N PHE A 108 -6.40 0.17 -10.39
CA PHE A 108 -5.12 -0.43 -10.00
C PHE A 108 -4.44 -1.13 -11.17
N GLN A 109 -5.18 -1.90 -11.98
CA GLN A 109 -4.64 -2.55 -13.17
C GLN A 109 -4.09 -1.51 -14.15
N SER A 110 -4.80 -0.40 -14.37
CA SER A 110 -4.30 0.70 -15.20
C SER A 110 -2.98 1.28 -14.68
N ALA A 111 -2.81 1.36 -13.35
CA ALA A 111 -1.54 1.77 -12.74
C ALA A 111 -0.42 0.74 -12.97
N VAL A 112 -0.71 -0.55 -12.82
CA VAL A 112 0.25 -1.64 -13.09
C VAL A 112 0.69 -1.62 -14.55
N ASP A 113 -0.24 -1.44 -15.49
CA ASP A 113 0.04 -1.39 -16.92
C ASP A 113 0.92 -0.17 -17.27
N ALA A 114 0.68 0.98 -16.64
CA ALA A 114 1.52 2.17 -16.79
C ALA A 114 2.95 1.94 -16.31
N VAL A 115 3.13 1.27 -15.17
CA VAL A 115 4.45 0.88 -14.67
C VAL A 115 5.11 -0.17 -15.57
N GLY A 116 4.36 -1.13 -16.09
CA GLY A 116 4.86 -2.19 -16.97
C GLY A 116 5.45 -1.69 -18.30
N LYS A 117 5.13 -0.45 -18.71
CA LYS A 117 5.74 0.23 -19.85
C LYS A 117 7.08 0.92 -19.53
N THR A 118 7.56 0.79 -18.29
CA THR A 118 8.84 1.34 -17.82
C THR A 118 9.81 0.19 -17.52
N PRO A 119 11.12 0.46 -17.40
CA PRO A 119 12.07 -0.55 -16.92
C PRO A 119 11.93 -0.86 -15.42
N TYR A 120 11.09 -0.12 -14.69
CA TYR A 120 10.94 -0.25 -13.24
C TYR A 120 9.75 -1.15 -12.87
N LYS A 121 9.75 -1.62 -11.62
CA LYS A 121 8.67 -2.46 -11.08
C LYS A 121 7.84 -1.68 -10.06
N LEU A 122 6.60 -2.12 -9.86
CA LEU A 122 5.74 -1.64 -8.78
C LEU A 122 6.03 -2.42 -7.50
N TYR A 123 6.35 -1.72 -6.43
CA TYR A 123 6.43 -2.26 -5.07
C TYR A 123 5.17 -1.83 -4.32
N LEU A 124 4.28 -2.78 -4.08
CA LEU A 124 3.07 -2.58 -3.29
C LEU A 124 3.32 -2.94 -1.82
N LEU A 125 3.17 -1.96 -0.93
CA LEU A 125 3.24 -2.11 0.52
C LEU A 125 1.81 -2.20 1.06
N ILE A 126 1.49 -3.28 1.76
CA ILE A 126 0.17 -3.51 2.37
C ILE A 126 0.36 -3.52 3.88
N ASP A 127 -0.41 -2.67 4.58
CA ASP A 127 -0.41 -2.57 6.04
C ASP A 127 -1.81 -2.74 6.62
N GLU A 128 -1.89 -3.27 7.85
CA GLU A 128 -3.12 -3.50 8.66
C GLU A 128 -4.26 -4.28 7.95
N TYR A 129 -3.97 -5.01 6.86
CA TYR A 129 -4.96 -5.83 6.16
C TYR A 129 -5.54 -6.94 7.05
N ASP A 130 -4.72 -7.55 7.91
CA ASP A 130 -5.16 -8.56 8.87
C ASP A 130 -6.16 -7.99 9.88
N ASN A 131 -5.92 -6.78 10.38
CA ASN A 131 -6.85 -6.09 11.27
C ASN A 131 -8.19 -5.83 10.56
N PHE A 132 -8.13 -5.28 9.33
CA PHE A 132 -9.32 -5.05 8.53
C PHE A 132 -10.12 -6.34 8.27
N ALA A 133 -9.45 -7.42 7.85
CA ALA A 133 -10.10 -8.71 7.60
C ALA A 133 -10.78 -9.26 8.87
N ASN A 134 -10.11 -9.18 10.02
CA ASN A 134 -10.69 -9.62 11.29
C ASN A 134 -11.92 -8.80 11.68
N GLU A 135 -11.90 -7.48 11.48
CA GLU A 135 -13.05 -6.60 11.77
C GLU A 135 -14.23 -6.90 10.84
N VAL A 136 -13.99 -7.12 9.55
CA VAL A 136 -15.04 -7.51 8.58
C VAL A 136 -15.66 -8.85 8.96
N LEU A 137 -14.83 -9.85 9.29
CA LEU A 137 -15.31 -11.16 9.73
C LEU A 137 -16.12 -11.05 11.03
N ALA A 138 -15.65 -10.27 12.00
CA ALA A 138 -16.37 -10.03 13.25
C ALA A 138 -17.71 -9.32 13.02
N ALA A 139 -17.76 -8.33 12.11
CA ALA A 139 -18.99 -7.64 11.74
C ALA A 139 -20.02 -8.58 11.07
N GLN A 140 -19.56 -9.51 10.24
CA GLN A 140 -20.42 -10.52 9.61
C GLN A 140 -20.91 -11.60 10.60
N LEU A 141 -20.07 -11.97 11.57
CA LEU A 141 -20.42 -12.94 12.62
C LEU A 141 -21.27 -12.32 13.74
N GLY A 142 -21.21 -11.00 13.94
CA GLY A 142 -21.96 -10.23 14.94
C GLY A 142 -23.48 -10.18 14.75
N GLY A 143 -24.03 -10.87 13.75
CA GLY A 143 -25.45 -11.25 13.68
C GLY A 143 -25.82 -12.42 14.59
N GLN A 144 -24.85 -13.14 15.16
CA GLN A 144 -25.06 -14.14 16.22
C GLN A 144 -23.97 -14.02 17.31
N ASP A 145 -24.39 -13.45 18.44
CA ASP A 145 -23.81 -13.56 19.79
C ASP A 145 -22.30 -13.80 19.91
N ARG A 146 -21.54 -12.76 20.29
CA ARG A 146 -20.31 -12.93 21.07
C ARG A 146 -19.80 -11.67 21.79
N TYR A 147 -20.47 -11.33 22.89
CA TYR A 147 -19.82 -10.69 24.05
C TYR A 147 -19.69 -11.64 25.26
N ALA A 148 -20.05 -12.92 25.12
CA ALA A 148 -20.15 -13.86 26.24
C ALA A 148 -18.96 -14.84 26.40
N THR A 149 -17.76 -14.55 25.90
CA THR A 149 -16.62 -15.49 26.10
C THR A 149 -15.27 -14.82 26.36
N LEU A 150 -15.28 -13.67 27.05
CA LEU A 150 -14.09 -13.11 27.68
C LEU A 150 -14.34 -12.97 29.19
N VAL A 151 -14.53 -14.10 29.86
CA VAL A 151 -14.25 -14.32 31.29
C VAL A 151 -13.42 -15.60 31.39
#